data_AF-A0A6A6IKU9-F1
#
_entry.id   AF-A0A6A6IKU9-F1
#
_cell.length_a   1.000
_cell.length_b   1.000
_cell.length_c   1.000
_cell.angle_alpha   90.00
_cell.angle_beta   90.00
_cell.angle_gamma   90.00
#
_symmetry.space_group_name_H-M   'P 1'
#
loop_
_entity.id
_entity.type
_entity.pdbx_description
1 polymer ?
#
loop_
_entity_poly.entity_id
_entity_poly.type
_entity_poly.pdbx_seq_one_letter_code
_entity_poly.pdbx_strand_id
1 'polypeptide(L)'
;MESPLRPPPPGASSNFHNPDFLGMPVIIAASGCIPLILLFATVRIYARRVIVQKWKFQDYAFCLGCLVGLAFIAFSIPLTLAKPYGYHVWDINVQELTKASMLRLQISAIVLGPVLWLTKMTLFCFLIHIFGSARWFKNSAYIGIVATGLVFSLYTCTVTMACAPRPGSDVQSYISGFRRDACSSPKGLNMIVSVIASIVNGITDLFLLTAAILLNSSLNLPIEEMRGIYLMHLSGVM
;
A
#
# COMPACT_ATOMS: atom_id res chain seq x y z
N MET A 1 7.15 -8.17 -34.99
CA MET A 1 8.28 -8.58 -34.12
C MET A 1 7.83 -8.47 -32.68
N GLU A 2 7.90 -9.54 -31.92
CA GLU A 2 7.61 -9.53 -30.48
C GLU A 2 8.69 -8.71 -29.77
N SER A 3 8.28 -7.81 -28.88
CA SER A 3 9.19 -6.92 -28.17
C SER A 3 8.78 -6.84 -26.70
N PRO A 4 9.73 -6.95 -25.76
CA PRO A 4 9.41 -6.89 -24.35
C PRO A 4 9.11 -5.47 -23.92
N LEU A 5 8.29 -5.29 -22.87
CA LEU A 5 8.01 -3.96 -22.32
C LEU A 5 9.30 -3.27 -21.83
N ARG A 6 10.23 -4.03 -21.22
CA ARG A 6 11.58 -3.57 -20.84
C ARG A 6 12.60 -4.69 -21.15
N PRO A 7 13.85 -4.38 -21.54
CA PRO A 7 14.85 -5.42 -21.77
C PRO A 7 15.12 -6.25 -20.50
N PRO A 8 15.42 -7.54 -20.64
CA PRO A 8 15.76 -8.40 -19.51
C PRO A 8 17.11 -7.97 -18.89
N PRO A 9 17.35 -8.31 -17.62
CA PRO A 9 18.65 -8.11 -16.98
C PRO A 9 19.73 -8.97 -17.64
N PRO A 10 21.03 -8.65 -17.44
CA PRO A 10 22.13 -9.46 -17.97
C PRO A 10 22.01 -10.92 -17.53
N GLY A 11 22.02 -11.85 -18.48
CA GLY A 11 21.91 -13.29 -18.22
C GLY A 11 20.49 -13.86 -18.23
N ALA A 12 19.46 -13.03 -18.42
CA ALA A 12 18.09 -13.50 -18.63
C ALA A 12 17.60 -13.22 -20.07
N SER A 13 16.73 -14.08 -20.58
CA SER A 13 16.04 -13.88 -21.86
C SER A 13 14.53 -13.75 -21.63
N SER A 14 13.87 -12.94 -22.46
CA SER A 14 12.41 -12.82 -22.46
C SER A 14 11.75 -14.12 -22.92
N ASN A 15 10.73 -14.58 -22.19
CA ASN A 15 9.92 -15.74 -22.53
C ASN A 15 8.45 -15.33 -22.72
N PHE A 16 8.02 -15.16 -23.97
CA PHE A 16 6.65 -14.74 -24.29
C PHE A 16 5.65 -15.91 -24.41
N HIS A 17 6.13 -17.14 -24.57
CA HIS A 17 5.26 -18.30 -24.84
C HIS A 17 4.78 -19.01 -23.58
N ASN A 18 5.65 -19.15 -22.58
CA ASN A 18 5.32 -19.80 -21.31
C ASN A 18 6.00 -19.09 -20.12
N PRO A 19 5.62 -17.84 -19.81
CA PRO A 19 6.22 -17.10 -18.71
C PRO A 19 5.77 -17.62 -17.34
N ASP A 20 6.69 -17.59 -16.37
CA ASP A 20 6.41 -17.97 -14.99
C ASP A 20 5.51 -16.93 -14.32
N PHE A 21 4.37 -17.38 -13.78
CA PHE A 21 3.43 -16.49 -13.11
C PHE A 21 3.89 -16.16 -11.68
N LEU A 22 4.22 -14.89 -11.45
CA LEU A 22 4.72 -14.35 -10.19
C LEU A 22 3.64 -13.62 -9.37
N GLY A 23 2.41 -13.55 -9.88
CA GLY A 23 1.29 -12.89 -9.20
C GLY A 23 0.71 -13.65 -8.01
N MET A 24 1.04 -14.94 -7.83
CA MET A 24 0.44 -15.78 -6.78
C MET A 24 0.58 -15.22 -5.35
N PRO A 25 1.76 -14.74 -4.90
CA PRO A 25 1.90 -14.22 -3.55
C PRO A 25 1.00 -13.02 -3.27
N VAL A 26 0.83 -12.14 -4.27
CA VAL A 26 -0.05 -10.97 -4.17
C VAL A 26 -1.51 -11.39 -4.01
N ILE A 27 -1.95 -12.39 -4.78
CA ILE A 27 -3.33 -12.89 -4.74
C ILE A 27 -3.61 -13.60 -3.41
N ILE A 28 -2.68 -14.44 -2.93
CA ILE A 28 -2.82 -15.14 -1.64
C ILE A 28 -2.89 -14.12 -0.50
N ALA A 29 -1.98 -13.14 -0.47
CA ALA A 29 -2.00 -12.09 0.54
C ALA A 29 -3.29 -11.25 0.48
N ALA A 30 -3.69 -10.79 -0.71
CA ALA A 30 -4.90 -9.99 -0.89
C ALA A 30 -6.17 -10.75 -0.47
N SER A 31 -6.31 -12.01 -0.89
CA SER A 31 -7.47 -12.85 -0.56
C SER A 31 -7.54 -13.18 0.93
N GLY A 32 -6.41 -13.33 1.62
CA GLY A 32 -6.36 -13.52 3.08
C GLY A 32 -6.60 -12.24 3.87
N CYS A 33 -6.07 -11.10 3.44
CA CYS A 33 -6.21 -9.83 4.15
C CYS A 33 -7.64 -9.24 4.07
N ILE A 34 -8.36 -9.41 2.96
CA ILE A 34 -9.73 -8.90 2.79
C ILE A 34 -10.68 -9.38 3.92
N PRO A 35 -10.85 -10.69 4.19
CA PRO A 35 -11.77 -11.15 5.23
C PRO A 35 -11.33 -10.70 6.62
N LEU A 36 -10.02 -10.64 6.89
CA LEU A 36 -9.49 -10.13 8.16
C LEU A 36 -9.83 -8.66 8.36
N ILE A 37 -9.60 -7.82 7.33
CA ILE A 37 -9.94 -6.39 7.37
C ILE A 37 -11.45 -6.21 7.62
N LEU A 38 -12.29 -6.95 6.90
CA LEU A 38 -13.75 -6.90 7.09
C LEU A 38 -14.17 -7.33 8.49
N LEU A 39 -13.59 -8.41 9.03
CA LEU A 39 -13.87 -8.88 10.38
C LEU A 39 -13.48 -7.84 11.43
N PHE A 40 -12.26 -7.31 11.39
CA PHE A 40 -11.80 -6.32 12.37
C PHE A 40 -12.53 -4.98 12.22
N ALA A 41 -12.83 -4.55 10.99
CA ALA A 41 -13.58 -3.33 10.75
C ALA A 41 -15.03 -3.44 11.25
N THR A 42 -15.71 -4.57 11.01
CA THR A 42 -17.08 -4.78 11.49
C THR A 42 -17.14 -4.83 13.02
N VAL A 43 -16.23 -5.56 13.67
CA VAL A 43 -16.11 -5.59 15.15
C VAL A 43 -15.89 -4.18 15.70
N ARG A 44 -15.00 -3.40 15.09
CA ARG A 44 -14.73 -2.02 15.53
C ARG A 44 -15.94 -1.10 15.37
N ILE A 45 -16.60 -1.14 14.21
CA ILE A 45 -17.78 -0.32 13.93
C ILE A 45 -18.92 -0.70 14.88
N TYR A 46 -19.14 -2.00 15.11
CA TYR A 46 -20.11 -2.51 16.06
C TYR A 46 -19.82 -2.01 17.48
N ALA A 47 -18.58 -2.14 17.96
CA ALA A 47 -18.19 -1.65 19.28
C ALA A 47 -18.42 -0.14 19.43
N ARG A 48 -18.09 0.67 18.40
CA ARG A 48 -18.30 2.12 18.45
C ARG A 48 -19.76 2.53 18.40
N ARG A 49 -20.57 1.90 17.54
CA ARG A 49 -21.99 2.24 17.39
C ARG A 49 -22.85 1.71 18.52
N VAL A 50 -22.67 0.45 18.92
CA VAL A 50 -23.57 -0.25 19.82
C VAL A 50 -23.11 -0.17 21.28
N ILE A 51 -21.81 -0.37 21.54
CA ILE A 51 -21.28 -0.40 22.92
C ILE A 51 -20.97 1.01 23.42
N VAL A 52 -20.14 1.76 22.68
CA VAL A 52 -19.68 3.09 23.11
C VAL A 52 -20.74 4.17 22.84
N GLN A 53 -21.59 3.96 21.83
CA GLN A 53 -22.67 4.88 21.42
C GLN A 53 -22.21 6.32 21.15
N LYS A 54 -20.92 6.51 20.81
CA LYS A 54 -20.35 7.82 20.47
C LYS A 54 -19.54 7.71 19.19
N TRP A 55 -19.94 8.48 18.20
CA TRP A 55 -19.25 8.59 16.93
C TRP A 55 -18.39 9.85 16.90
N LYS A 56 -17.11 9.70 16.57
CA LYS A 56 -16.16 10.82 16.48
C LYS A 56 -15.71 11.02 15.05
N PHE A 57 -15.15 12.20 14.78
CA PHE A 57 -14.56 12.51 13.47
C PHE A 57 -13.55 11.44 13.00
N GLN A 58 -12.77 10.89 13.93
CA GLN A 58 -11.79 9.83 13.66
C GLN A 58 -12.42 8.53 13.14
N ASP A 59 -13.66 8.23 13.51
CA ASP A 59 -14.36 7.03 13.03
C ASP A 59 -14.74 7.17 11.55
N TYR A 60 -15.01 8.39 11.07
CA TYR A 60 -15.18 8.66 9.63
C TYR A 60 -13.86 8.48 8.87
N ALA A 61 -12.75 8.98 9.41
CA ALA A 61 -11.42 8.78 8.80
C ALA A 61 -11.08 7.29 8.72
N PHE A 62 -11.38 6.51 9.76
CA PHE A 62 -11.23 5.05 9.75
C PHE A 62 -12.09 4.37 8.68
N CYS A 63 -13.38 4.70 8.60
CA CYS A 63 -14.27 4.11 7.61
C CYS A 63 -13.83 4.43 6.18
N LEU A 64 -13.42 5.68 5.93
CA LEU A 64 -12.90 6.11 4.64
C LEU A 64 -11.59 5.39 4.29
N GLY A 65 -10.64 5.33 5.23
CA GLY A 65 -9.37 4.62 5.04
C GLY A 65 -9.58 3.13 4.77
N CYS A 66 -10.46 2.48 5.53
CA CYS A 66 -10.81 1.07 5.33
C CYS A 66 -11.48 0.83 3.97
N LEU A 67 -12.42 1.69 3.56
CA LEU A 67 -13.09 1.60 2.26
C LEU A 67 -12.09 1.74 1.11
N VAL A 68 -11.24 2.77 1.17
CA VAL A 68 -10.23 3.06 0.13
C VAL A 68 -9.19 1.96 0.06
N GLY A 69 -8.70 1.46 1.21
CA GLY A 69 -7.78 0.33 1.27
C GLY A 69 -8.39 -0.96 0.71
N LEU A 70 -9.63 -1.28 1.09
CA LEU A 70 -10.33 -2.45 0.59
C LEU A 70 -10.57 -2.35 -0.93
N ALA A 71 -10.99 -1.18 -1.43
CA ALA A 71 -11.17 -0.95 -2.85
C ALA A 71 -9.86 -1.12 -3.63
N PHE A 72 -8.73 -0.66 -3.06
CA PHE A 72 -7.42 -0.83 -3.68
C PHE A 72 -6.97 -2.30 -3.73
N ILE A 73 -7.13 -3.06 -2.64
CA ILE A 73 -6.80 -4.49 -2.59
C ILE A 73 -7.72 -5.27 -3.55
N ALA A 74 -9.01 -4.96 -3.59
CA ALA A 74 -9.94 -5.57 -4.52
C ALA A 74 -9.60 -5.25 -5.98
N PHE A 75 -9.07 -4.05 -6.26
CA PHE A 75 -8.59 -3.66 -7.59
C PHE A 75 -7.28 -4.35 -7.99
N SER A 76 -6.39 -4.64 -7.05
CA SER A 76 -5.09 -5.26 -7.34
C SER A 76 -5.21 -6.73 -7.77
N ILE A 77 -6.22 -7.46 -7.26
CA ILE A 77 -6.47 -8.87 -7.64
C ILE A 77 -6.70 -9.04 -9.16
N PRO A 78 -7.73 -8.41 -9.78
CA PRO A 78 -7.96 -8.54 -11.21
C PRO A 78 -6.85 -7.89 -12.03
N LEU A 79 -6.18 -6.86 -11.51
CA LEU A 79 -5.01 -6.29 -12.16
C LEU A 79 -3.89 -7.34 -12.30
N THR A 80 -3.69 -8.17 -11.29
CA THR A 80 -2.62 -9.18 -11.26
C THR A 80 -2.99 -10.46 -12.03
N LEU A 81 -4.28 -10.84 -12.02
CA LEU A 81 -4.79 -12.02 -12.74
C LEU A 81 -4.99 -11.78 -14.24
N ALA A 82 -5.34 -10.55 -14.63
CA ALA A 82 -5.58 -10.25 -16.03
C ALA A 82 -4.25 -10.13 -16.78
N LYS A 83 -4.13 -10.86 -17.90
CA LYS A 83 -3.04 -10.63 -18.86
C LYS A 83 -3.03 -9.15 -19.30
N PRO A 84 -1.85 -8.53 -19.44
CA PRO A 84 -0.52 -9.16 -19.44
C PRO A 84 0.25 -9.01 -18.12
N TYR A 85 -0.40 -8.75 -16.99
CA TYR A 85 0.29 -8.56 -15.70
C TYR A 85 0.48 -9.87 -14.94
N GLY A 86 1.25 -9.81 -13.85
CA GLY A 86 1.59 -10.98 -13.04
C GLY A 86 2.82 -11.76 -13.51
N TYR A 87 3.54 -11.24 -14.49
CA TYR A 87 4.79 -11.78 -15.04
C TYR A 87 5.92 -10.75 -14.90
N HIS A 88 7.16 -11.16 -15.14
CA HIS A 88 8.27 -10.21 -15.21
C HIS A 88 8.04 -9.19 -16.33
N VAL A 89 8.50 -7.95 -16.11
CA VAL A 89 8.32 -6.84 -17.06
C VAL A 89 8.96 -7.14 -18.43
N TRP A 90 10.01 -7.98 -18.47
CA TRP A 90 10.64 -8.40 -19.72
C TRP A 90 9.96 -9.59 -20.41
N ASP A 91 9.00 -10.25 -19.76
CA ASP A 91 8.19 -11.33 -20.36
C ASP A 91 6.84 -10.82 -20.89
N ILE A 92 6.55 -9.53 -20.72
CA ILE A 92 5.34 -8.88 -21.22
C ILE A 92 5.57 -8.42 -22.65
N ASN A 93 4.83 -9.01 -23.60
CA ASN A 93 4.83 -8.59 -25.00
C ASN A 93 4.06 -7.27 -25.16
N VAL A 94 4.70 -6.26 -25.78
CA VAL A 94 4.05 -4.97 -26.01
C VAL A 94 2.83 -5.02 -26.92
N GLN A 95 2.69 -6.07 -27.75
CA GLN A 95 1.54 -6.24 -28.64
C GLN A 95 0.27 -6.64 -27.89
N GLU A 96 0.41 -7.26 -26.71
CA GLU A 96 -0.72 -7.64 -25.85
C GLU A 96 -1.19 -6.49 -24.95
N LEU A 97 -0.43 -5.40 -24.89
CA LEU A 97 -0.78 -4.24 -24.09
C LEU A 97 -1.93 -3.47 -24.73
N THR A 98 -2.97 -3.23 -23.93
CA THR A 98 -4.09 -2.38 -24.31
C THR A 98 -3.99 -1.04 -23.59
N LYS A 99 -4.67 -0.02 -24.10
CA LYS A 99 -4.78 1.28 -23.41
C LYS A 99 -5.35 1.09 -22.01
N ALA A 100 -6.36 0.24 -21.90
CA ALA A 100 -7.05 -0.03 -20.65
C ALA A 100 -6.13 -0.73 -19.63
N SER A 101 -5.28 -1.67 -20.04
CA SER A 101 -4.31 -2.31 -19.12
C SER A 101 -3.31 -1.27 -18.60
N MET A 102 -2.68 -0.50 -19.49
CA MET A 102 -1.70 0.51 -19.10
C MET A 102 -2.29 1.60 -18.20
N LEU A 103 -3.52 2.04 -18.49
CA LEU A 103 -4.23 2.99 -17.65
C LEU A 103 -4.49 2.43 -16.26
N ARG A 104 -4.95 1.17 -16.14
CA ARG A 104 -5.16 0.52 -14.83
C ARG A 104 -3.86 0.43 -14.03
N LEU A 105 -2.75 0.07 -14.67
CA LEU A 105 -1.43 0.05 -14.02
C LEU A 105 -1.04 1.44 -13.51
N GLN A 106 -1.18 2.47 -14.35
CA GLN A 106 -0.83 3.83 -13.96
C GLN A 106 -1.73 4.33 -12.80
N ILE A 107 -3.03 4.06 -12.85
CA ILE A 107 -3.96 4.39 -11.76
C ILE A 107 -3.54 3.68 -10.47
N SER A 108 -3.23 2.37 -10.51
CA SER A 108 -2.78 1.67 -9.30
C SER A 108 -1.51 2.28 -8.70
N ALA A 109 -0.53 2.65 -9.53
CA ALA A 109 0.72 3.22 -9.07
C ALA A 109 0.53 4.61 -8.43
N ILE A 110 -0.36 5.44 -9.00
CA ILE A 110 -0.69 6.76 -8.45
C ILE A 110 -1.49 6.63 -7.14
N VAL A 111 -2.47 5.72 -7.10
CA VAL A 111 -3.36 5.55 -5.94
C VAL A 111 -2.67 4.88 -4.75
N LEU A 112 -1.59 4.12 -4.98
CA LEU A 112 -0.86 3.45 -3.90
C LEU A 112 -0.36 4.42 -2.82
N GLY A 113 0.21 5.57 -3.19
CA GLY A 113 0.72 6.56 -2.24
C GLY A 113 -0.36 7.08 -1.28
N PRO A 114 -1.48 7.64 -1.78
CA PRO A 114 -2.58 8.08 -0.94
C PRO A 114 -3.18 6.97 -0.06
N VAL A 115 -3.31 5.74 -0.57
CA VAL A 115 -3.82 4.59 0.20
C VAL A 115 -2.90 4.28 1.38
N LEU A 116 -1.58 4.21 1.15
CA LEU A 116 -0.60 3.93 2.20
C LEU A 116 -0.62 5.02 3.27
N TRP A 117 -0.68 6.30 2.85
CA TRP A 117 -0.75 7.41 3.80
C TRP A 117 -2.05 7.41 4.61
N LEU A 118 -3.22 7.23 3.97
CA LEU A 118 -4.52 7.19 4.67
C LEU A 118 -4.59 6.06 5.69
N THR A 119 -3.99 4.91 5.37
CA THR A 119 -3.88 3.77 6.29
C THR A 119 -3.06 4.15 7.52
N LYS A 120 -1.88 4.75 7.33
CA LYS A 120 -1.01 5.20 8.43
C LYS A 120 -1.67 6.29 9.27
N MET A 121 -2.29 7.27 8.61
CA MET A 121 -3.02 8.36 9.27
C MET A 121 -4.12 7.81 10.18
N THR A 122 -4.89 6.83 9.68
CA THR A 122 -5.93 6.16 10.46
C THR A 122 -5.36 5.47 11.71
N LEU A 123 -4.23 4.76 11.57
CA LEU A 123 -3.56 4.08 12.69
C LEU A 123 -3.02 5.07 13.72
N PHE A 124 -2.33 6.13 13.29
CA PHE A 124 -1.86 7.17 14.20
C PHE A 124 -3.01 7.86 14.93
N CYS A 125 -4.08 8.23 14.23
CA CYS A 125 -5.27 8.81 14.85
C CYS A 125 -5.90 7.87 15.88
N PHE A 126 -5.93 6.57 15.59
CA PHE A 126 -6.43 5.58 16.53
C PHE A 126 -5.57 5.49 17.80
N LEU A 127 -4.24 5.44 17.65
CA LEU A 127 -3.35 5.39 18.81
C LEU A 127 -3.38 6.69 19.61
N ILE A 128 -3.44 7.86 18.96
CA ILE A 128 -3.62 9.15 19.64
C ILE A 128 -4.92 9.18 20.43
N HIS A 129 -5.97 8.53 19.92
CA HIS A 129 -7.25 8.48 20.63
C HIS A 129 -7.17 7.68 21.93
N ILE A 130 -6.48 6.54 21.92
CA ILE A 130 -6.32 5.68 23.10
C ILE A 130 -5.31 6.28 24.09
N PHE A 131 -4.14 6.67 23.59
CA PHE A 131 -2.98 7.03 24.41
C PHE A 131 -2.71 8.54 24.44
N GLY A 132 -3.68 9.36 24.06
CA GLY A 132 -3.53 10.82 23.95
C GLY A 132 -3.17 11.55 25.24
N SER A 133 -3.23 10.85 26.39
CA SER A 133 -2.73 11.35 27.68
C SER A 133 -1.21 11.57 27.66
N ALA A 134 -0.45 10.73 26.96
CA ALA A 134 1.00 10.85 26.82
C ALA A 134 1.35 11.94 25.77
N ARG A 135 1.71 13.14 26.23
CA ARG A 135 2.04 14.28 25.35
C ARG A 135 3.18 13.98 24.37
N TRP A 136 4.20 13.23 24.82
CA TRP A 136 5.34 12.85 23.98
C TRP A 136 4.89 11.99 22.78
N PHE A 137 4.01 11.02 23.04
CA PHE A 137 3.49 10.12 22.02
C PHE A 137 2.60 10.88 21.04
N LYS A 138 1.72 11.73 21.55
CA LYS A 138 0.85 12.57 20.73
C LYS A 138 1.66 13.44 19.75
N ASN A 139 2.72 14.10 20.23
CA ASN A 139 3.58 14.92 19.38
C ASN A 139 4.32 14.07 18.33
N SER A 140 4.88 12.93 18.75
CA SER A 140 5.56 11.99 17.85
C SER A 140 4.63 11.45 16.75
N ALA A 141 3.39 11.09 17.11
CA ALA A 141 2.40 10.61 16.16
C ALA A 141 1.99 11.68 15.14
N TYR A 142 1.82 12.95 15.55
CA TYR A 142 1.58 14.05 14.59
C TYR A 142 2.75 14.26 13.64
N ILE A 143 3.99 14.21 14.14
CA ILE A 143 5.20 14.28 13.31
C ILE A 143 5.20 13.10 12.32
N GLY A 144 4.86 11.89 12.78
CA GLY A 144 4.75 10.70 11.94
C GLY A 144 3.71 10.83 10.82
N ILE A 145 2.53 11.39 11.11
CA ILE A 145 1.48 11.64 10.09
C ILE A 145 1.98 12.61 9.02
N VAL A 146 2.64 13.70 9.41
CA VAL A 146 3.16 14.71 8.47
C VAL A 146 4.32 14.14 7.67
N ALA A 147 5.28 13.48 8.32
CA ALA A 147 6.45 12.90 7.65
C ALA A 147 6.06 11.82 6.64
N THR A 148 5.17 10.89 7.01
CA THR A 148 4.65 9.88 6.07
C THR A 148 3.85 10.53 4.95
N GLY A 149 3.04 11.54 5.25
CA GLY A 149 2.29 12.30 4.24
C GLY A 149 3.18 12.94 3.20
N LEU A 150 4.27 13.58 3.61
CA LEU A 150 5.24 14.17 2.69
C LEU A 150 5.90 13.10 1.81
N VAL A 151 6.36 12.00 2.39
CA VAL A 151 7.03 10.92 1.65
C VAL A 151 6.11 10.26 0.62
N PHE A 152 4.88 9.90 1.00
CA PHE A 152 3.92 9.28 0.09
C PHE A 152 3.36 10.27 -0.95
N SER A 153 3.28 11.56 -0.62
CA SER A 153 2.96 12.60 -1.60
C SER A 153 4.08 12.76 -2.63
N LEU A 154 5.35 12.77 -2.18
CA LEU A 154 6.52 12.80 -3.07
C LEU A 154 6.55 11.58 -3.99
N TYR A 155 6.25 10.38 -3.47
CA TYR A 155 6.07 9.17 -4.27
C TYR A 155 5.00 9.35 -5.35
N THR A 156 3.81 9.84 -4.98
CA THR A 156 2.68 10.01 -5.91
C THR A 156 2.99 11.04 -6.99
N CYS A 157 3.57 12.18 -6.63
CA CYS A 157 4.00 13.21 -7.58
C CYS A 157 5.07 12.65 -8.54
N THR A 158 6.04 11.91 -8.00
CA THR A 158 7.11 11.27 -8.76
C THR A 158 6.55 10.30 -9.79
N VAL A 159 5.70 9.35 -9.37
CA VAL A 159 5.06 8.38 -10.28
C VAL A 159 4.28 9.12 -11.36
N THR A 160 3.50 10.12 -10.98
CA THR A 160 2.67 10.89 -11.92
C THR A 160 3.52 11.61 -12.97
N MET A 161 4.61 12.28 -12.56
CA MET A 161 5.46 13.06 -13.47
C MET A 161 6.41 12.18 -14.29
N ALA A 162 7.07 11.21 -13.64
CA ALA A 162 8.06 10.34 -14.27
C ALA A 162 7.42 9.36 -15.26
N CYS A 163 6.25 8.80 -14.91
CA CYS A 163 5.55 7.78 -15.68
C CYS A 163 4.35 8.32 -16.49
N ALA A 164 4.16 9.65 -16.58
CA ALA A 164 3.09 10.24 -17.39
C ALA A 164 3.12 9.71 -18.84
N PRO A 165 1.96 9.54 -19.50
CA PRO A 165 1.92 9.31 -20.94
C PRO A 165 2.48 10.54 -21.68
N ARG A 166 3.04 10.32 -22.88
CA ARG A 166 3.35 11.41 -23.82
C ARG A 166 2.04 12.06 -24.32
N PRO A 167 2.06 13.31 -24.80
CA PRO A 167 0.89 13.92 -25.42
C PRO A 167 0.34 13.00 -26.53
N GLY A 168 -0.89 12.53 -26.33
CA GLY A 168 -1.54 11.49 -27.15
C GLY A 168 -2.32 10.51 -26.26
N SER A 169 -3.40 9.94 -26.79
CA SER A 169 -4.27 9.04 -26.03
C SER A 169 -4.09 7.56 -26.39
N ASP A 170 -3.07 7.24 -27.17
CA ASP A 170 -2.81 5.92 -27.71
C ASP A 170 -1.99 5.05 -26.75
N VAL A 171 -2.05 3.72 -26.93
CA VAL A 171 -1.28 2.76 -26.12
C VAL A 171 0.22 3.07 -26.12
N GLN A 172 0.75 3.50 -27.27
CA GLN A 172 2.17 3.83 -27.43
C GLN A 172 2.59 5.04 -26.57
N SER A 173 1.69 6.00 -26.33
CA SER A 173 1.97 7.14 -25.44
C SER A 173 2.17 6.69 -23.99
N TYR A 174 1.42 5.68 -23.54
CA TYR A 174 1.60 5.08 -22.20
C TYR A 174 2.86 4.21 -22.14
N ILE A 175 3.10 3.38 -23.16
CA ILE A 175 4.31 2.52 -23.22
C ILE A 175 5.58 3.38 -23.23
N SER A 176 5.62 4.43 -24.06
CA SER A 176 6.76 5.35 -24.13
C SER A 176 6.93 6.17 -22.86
N GLY A 177 5.85 6.47 -22.13
CA GLY A 177 5.88 7.04 -20.78
C GLY A 177 6.53 6.10 -19.77
N PHE A 178 6.09 4.85 -19.74
CA PHE A 178 6.62 3.82 -18.85
C PHE A 178 8.10 3.50 -19.12
N ARG A 179 8.51 3.44 -20.39
CA ARG A 179 9.88 3.11 -20.81
C ARG A 179 10.92 4.20 -20.51
N ARG A 180 10.50 5.40 -20.11
CA ARG A 180 11.45 6.46 -19.73
C ARG A 180 12.36 6.00 -18.60
N ASP A 181 13.60 6.48 -18.63
CA ASP A 181 14.56 6.16 -17.58
C ASP A 181 14.11 6.66 -16.20
N ALA A 182 13.43 7.80 -16.14
CA ALA A 182 12.89 8.32 -14.88
C ALA A 182 11.83 7.39 -14.23
N CYS A 183 11.08 6.60 -15.03
CA CYS A 183 9.94 5.82 -14.55
C CYS A 183 10.31 4.39 -14.13
N SER A 184 11.00 3.63 -14.97
CA SER A 184 11.24 2.20 -14.71
C SER A 184 12.71 1.78 -14.77
N SER A 185 13.65 2.72 -14.88
CA SER A 185 15.08 2.38 -14.82
C SER A 185 15.55 2.05 -13.41
N PRO A 186 16.50 1.10 -13.25
CA PRO A 186 17.09 0.80 -11.93
C PRO A 186 17.71 2.02 -11.25
N LYS A 187 18.22 2.98 -12.03
CA LYS A 187 18.78 4.26 -11.55
C LYS A 187 17.80 5.43 -11.71
N GLY A 188 16.54 5.13 -12.04
CA GLY A 188 15.51 6.12 -12.29
C GLY A 188 15.03 6.80 -11.02
N LEU A 189 14.52 8.01 -11.16
CA LEU A 189 13.99 8.81 -10.06
C LEU A 189 12.84 8.08 -9.33
N ASN A 190 11.95 7.40 -10.06
CA ASN A 190 10.87 6.61 -9.46
C ASN A 190 11.39 5.45 -8.60
N MET A 191 12.44 4.75 -9.03
CA MET A 191 13.04 3.65 -8.25
C MET A 191 13.62 4.18 -6.93
N ILE A 192 14.38 5.27 -6.98
CA ILE A 192 14.99 5.89 -5.80
C ILE A 192 13.90 6.31 -4.79
N VAL A 193 12.87 7.03 -5.26
CA VAL A 193 11.78 7.48 -4.39
C VAL A 193 10.95 6.31 -3.86
N SER A 194 10.72 5.26 -4.66
CA SER A 194 10.02 4.05 -4.22
C SER A 194 10.77 3.30 -3.12
N VAL A 195 12.10 3.19 -3.23
CA VAL A 195 12.94 2.59 -2.19
C VAL A 195 12.87 3.39 -0.90
N ILE A 196 12.99 4.73 -0.96
CA ILE A 196 12.85 5.60 0.21
C ILE A 196 11.46 5.45 0.85
N ALA A 197 10.40 5.46 0.05
CA ALA A 197 9.03 5.29 0.53
C ALA A 197 8.84 3.92 1.20
N SER A 198 9.47 2.87 0.68
CA SER A 198 9.41 1.50 1.23
C SER A 198 10.13 1.41 2.58
N ILE A 199 11.30 2.03 2.71
CA ILE A 199 12.05 2.11 3.96
C ILE A 199 11.24 2.87 5.01
N VAL A 200 10.70 4.04 4.67
CA VAL A 200 9.85 4.84 5.57
C VAL A 200 8.59 4.07 5.95
N ASN A 201 7.98 3.34 5.02
CA ASN A 201 6.84 2.48 5.32
C ASN A 201 7.19 1.44 6.39
N GLY A 202 8.29 0.70 6.19
CA GLY A 202 8.75 -0.31 7.15
C GLY A 202 9.09 0.28 8.52
N ILE A 203 9.86 1.38 8.57
CA ILE A 203 10.21 2.06 9.84
C ILE A 203 8.95 2.51 10.58
N THR A 204 7.97 3.07 9.86
CA THR A 204 6.74 3.57 10.49
C THR A 204 5.82 2.43 10.95
N ASP A 205 5.80 1.29 10.26
CA ASP A 205 5.11 0.08 10.75
C ASP A 205 5.74 -0.43 12.04
N LEU A 206 7.08 -0.55 12.08
CA LEU A 206 7.80 -0.94 13.30
C LEU A 206 7.57 0.05 14.44
N PHE A 207 7.55 1.36 14.16
CA PHE A 207 7.24 2.38 15.16
C PHE A 207 5.81 2.25 15.70
N LEU A 208 4.81 2.04 14.82
CA LEU A 208 3.42 1.86 15.24
C LEU A 208 3.23 0.61 16.10
N LEU A 209 3.85 -0.51 15.71
CA LEU A 209 3.81 -1.76 16.47
C LEU A 209 4.47 -1.62 17.84
N THR A 210 5.69 -1.07 17.88
CA THR A 210 6.42 -0.85 19.14
C THR A 210 5.71 0.14 20.06
N ALA A 211 5.16 1.23 19.51
CA ALA A 211 4.38 2.18 20.27
C ALA A 211 3.13 1.53 20.89
N ALA A 212 2.38 0.73 20.12
CA ALA A 212 1.21 0.02 20.64
C ALA A 212 1.56 -0.91 21.81
N ILE A 213 2.70 -1.61 21.73
CA ILE A 213 3.18 -2.50 22.81
C ILE A 213 3.60 -1.71 24.06
N LEU A 214 4.42 -0.67 23.90
CA LEU A 214 4.95 0.12 25.01
C LEU A 214 3.88 0.93 25.74
N LEU A 215 2.85 1.37 25.01
CA LEU A 215 1.77 2.15 25.60
C LEU A 215 0.72 1.26 26.29
N ASN A 216 0.56 0.00 25.84
CA ASN A 216 -0.31 -0.94 26.52
C ASN A 216 0.18 -1.28 27.93
N SER A 217 1.49 -1.36 28.16
CA SER A 217 2.04 -1.62 29.50
C SER A 217 1.85 -0.45 30.48
N SER A 218 1.50 0.74 30.01
CA SER A 218 1.13 1.87 30.87
C SER A 218 -0.35 1.86 31.25
N LEU A 219 -1.15 0.98 30.66
CA LEU A 219 -2.56 0.80 31.01
C LEU A 219 -2.61 -0.28 32.09
N ASN A 220 -3.01 0.09 33.31
CA ASN A 220 -3.19 -0.83 34.44
C ASN A 220 -4.38 -1.79 34.19
N LEU A 221 -4.26 -2.65 33.19
CA LEU A 221 -5.24 -3.68 32.85
C LEU A 221 -4.96 -4.96 33.66
N PRO A 222 -6.00 -5.72 34.03
CA PRO A 222 -5.81 -7.03 34.63
C PRO A 222 -5.05 -7.98 33.68
N ILE A 223 -4.20 -8.84 34.27
CA ILE A 223 -3.23 -9.70 33.57
C ILE A 223 -3.89 -10.58 32.48
N GLU A 224 -5.15 -10.96 32.66
CA GLU A 224 -5.89 -11.80 31.70
C GLU A 224 -6.22 -11.06 30.39
N GLU A 225 -6.58 -9.77 30.46
CA GLU A 225 -6.81 -8.93 29.27
C GLU A 225 -5.48 -8.59 28.59
N MET A 226 -4.41 -8.44 29.37
CA MET A 226 -3.06 -8.15 28.87
C MET A 226 -2.56 -9.29 27.96
N ARG A 227 -2.81 -10.55 28.33
CA ARG A 227 -2.35 -11.74 27.58
C ARG A 227 -2.99 -11.84 26.19
N GLY A 228 -4.27 -11.46 26.06
CA GLY A 228 -4.96 -11.42 24.77
C GLY A 228 -4.37 -10.36 23.82
N ILE A 229 -4.03 -9.19 24.36
CA ILE A 229 -3.44 -8.10 23.56
C ILE A 229 -2.03 -8.47 23.08
N TYR A 230 -1.20 -9.10 23.91
CA TYR A 230 0.13 -9.55 23.51
C TYR A 230 0.09 -10.63 22.42
N LEU A 231 -0.88 -11.56 22.48
CA LEU A 231 -1.07 -12.59 21.44
C LEU A 231 -1.48 -11.97 20.09
N MET A 232 -2.36 -10.97 20.08
CA MET A 232 -2.72 -10.24 18.86
C MET A 232 -1.54 -9.49 18.25
N HIS A 233 -0.64 -8.95 19.09
CA HIS A 233 0.56 -8.26 18.60
C HIS A 233 1.60 -9.23 18.05
N LEU A 234 1.75 -10.42 18.66
CA LEU A 234 2.67 -11.45 18.18
C LEU A 234 2.26 -11.99 16.80
N SER A 235 0.95 -12.07 16.53
CA SER A 235 0.44 -12.41 15.19
C SER A 235 0.66 -11.33 14.13
N GLY A 236 0.97 -10.08 14.52
CA GLY A 236 1.26 -8.98 13.59
C GLY A 236 2.74 -8.82 13.25
N VAL A 237 3.63 -9.55 13.94
CA VAL A 237 5.09 -9.52 13.74
C VAL A 237 5.59 -10.71 12.91
N MET A 238 4.77 -11.75 12.75
CA MET A 238 5.07 -12.99 12.01
C MET A 238 4.46 -12.93 10.60
#